data_AF-A0A0D0TTQ9-F1
#
_entry.id   AF-A0A0D0TTQ9-F1
#
_cell.length_a   1.000
_cell.length_b   1.000
_cell.length_c   1.000
_cell.angle_alpha   90.00
_cell.angle_beta   90.00
_cell.angle_gamma   90.00
#
_symmetry.space_group_name_H-M   'P 1'
#
loop_
_entity.id
_entity.type
_entity.pdbx_description
1 polymer ?
#
loop_
_entity_poly.entity_id
_entity_poly.type
_entity_poly.pdbx_seq_one_letter_code
_entity_poly.pdbx_strand_id
1 'polypeptide(L)'
;MNEVNTALVAVLGVLGGAYISNFAAEDFRRFRDSQALAGALAGELASIGVSLSDLLTALNNMKAQVQASEPLDLQEFPQSSSPIFEANTGKIGLLSAVLAKEVAFVYERIRAFRVLFHHLSKHHRDMKDESRLALVQSCIQLVDNGNEKIEALVDSLDAHTKKAWNPPKLARLGIWVVIGVVVMGAVRVGISVVPAFYAWVYPWITRVVTQS
;
A
#
# COMPACT_ATOMS: atom_id res chain seq x y z
N MET A 1 -42.41 21.63 19.64
CA MET A 1 -41.12 21.02 20.09
C MET A 1 -40.72 19.76 19.32
N ASN A 2 -41.64 19.00 18.71
CA ASN A 2 -41.29 17.75 18.00
C ASN A 2 -40.66 17.95 16.62
N GLU A 3 -41.13 18.91 15.81
CA GLU A 3 -40.65 19.08 14.43
C GLU A 3 -39.21 19.63 14.35
N VAL A 4 -38.85 20.55 15.24
CA VAL A 4 -37.49 21.11 15.33
C VAL A 4 -36.48 20.03 15.73
N ASN A 5 -36.84 19.14 16.66
CA ASN A 5 -35.98 18.02 17.06
C ASN A 5 -35.83 16.99 15.93
N THR A 6 -36.91 16.69 15.20
CA THR A 6 -36.86 15.77 14.06
C THR A 6 -36.03 16.34 12.90
N ALA A 7 -36.22 17.62 12.58
CA ALA A 7 -35.43 18.29 11.53
C ALA A 7 -33.94 18.37 11.89
N LEU A 8 -33.62 18.67 13.16
CA LEU A 8 -32.24 18.71 13.64
C LEU A 8 -31.57 17.34 13.56
N VAL A 9 -32.26 16.27 13.97
CA VAL A 9 -31.75 14.89 13.86
C VAL A 9 -31.57 14.48 12.40
N ALA A 10 -32.49 14.86 11.50
CA ALA A 10 -32.36 14.58 10.07
C ALA A 10 -31.15 15.31 9.45
N VAL A 11 -30.96 16.60 9.74
CA VAL A 11 -29.84 17.40 9.25
C VAL A 11 -28.51 16.86 9.78
N LEU A 12 -28.41 16.54 11.09
CA LEU A 12 -27.22 15.94 11.67
C LEU A 12 -26.94 14.54 11.11
N GLY A 13 -27.98 13.75 10.82
CA GLY A 13 -27.86 12.44 10.19
C GLY A 13 -27.32 12.53 8.75
N VAL A 14 -27.83 13.46 7.94
CA VAL A 14 -27.37 13.68 6.56
C VAL A 14 -25.95 14.23 6.52
N LEU A 15 -25.64 15.25 7.34
CA LEU A 15 -24.30 15.83 7.39
C LEU A 15 -23.26 14.85 7.94
N GLY A 16 -23.63 14.12 9.01
CA GLY A 16 -22.79 13.07 9.58
C GLY A 16 -22.55 11.93 8.59
N GLY A 17 -23.62 11.44 7.94
CA GLY A 17 -23.54 10.41 6.92
C GLY A 17 -22.67 10.80 5.73
N ALA A 18 -22.84 12.02 5.20
CA ALA A 18 -22.04 12.54 4.10
C ALA A 18 -20.55 12.70 4.47
N TYR A 19 -20.26 13.21 5.66
CA TYR A 19 -18.88 13.35 6.15
C TYR A 19 -18.21 11.98 6.35
N ILE A 20 -18.86 11.06 7.04
CA ILE A 20 -18.33 9.70 7.27
C ILE A 20 -18.14 8.98 5.95
N SER A 21 -19.12 9.07 5.04
CA SER A 21 -19.05 8.43 3.73
C SER A 21 -17.85 8.93 2.94
N ASN A 22 -17.61 10.24 2.88
CA ASN A 22 -16.52 10.79 2.10
C ASN A 22 -15.14 10.49 2.73
N PHE A 23 -14.96 10.77 4.03
CA PHE A 23 -13.67 10.58 4.69
C PHE A 23 -13.31 9.11 4.88
N ALA A 24 -14.25 8.26 5.27
CA ALA A 24 -13.97 6.83 5.44
C ALA A 24 -13.76 6.13 4.09
N ALA A 25 -14.50 6.51 3.05
CA ALA A 25 -14.28 5.96 1.71
C ALA A 25 -12.90 6.39 1.16
N GLU A 26 -12.54 7.66 1.30
CA GLU A 26 -11.24 8.15 0.83
C GLU A 26 -10.07 7.53 1.63
N ASP A 27 -10.20 7.40 2.96
CA ASP A 27 -9.20 6.72 3.79
C ASP A 27 -9.06 5.24 3.43
N PHE A 28 -10.18 4.53 3.24
CA PHE A 28 -10.17 3.13 2.80
C PHE A 28 -9.54 2.98 1.39
N ARG A 29 -9.85 3.89 0.47
CA ARG A 29 -9.26 3.93 -0.87
C ARG A 29 -7.75 4.11 -0.80
N ARG A 30 -7.27 5.10 -0.03
CA ARG A 30 -5.82 5.32 0.20
C ARG A 30 -5.15 4.13 0.84
N PHE A 31 -5.82 3.46 1.78
CA PHE A 31 -5.31 2.25 2.41
C PHE A 31 -5.14 1.12 1.39
N ARG A 32 -6.12 0.90 0.51
CA ARG A 32 -6.03 -0.11 -0.56
C ARG A 32 -4.98 0.25 -1.61
N ASP A 33 -4.89 1.51 -2.00
CA ASP A 33 -3.84 2.00 -2.90
C ASP A 33 -2.45 1.77 -2.31
N SER A 34 -2.27 2.01 -1.00
CA SER A 34 -1.02 1.75 -0.27
C SER A 34 -0.62 0.27 -0.30
N GLN A 35 -1.58 -0.64 -0.15
CA GLN A 35 -1.32 -2.08 -0.19
C GLN A 35 -1.02 -2.57 -1.60
N ALA A 36 -1.76 -2.09 -2.61
CA ALA A 36 -1.47 -2.38 -4.01
C ALA A 36 -0.07 -1.92 -4.40
N LEU A 37 0.32 -0.70 -3.99
CA LEU A 37 1.66 -0.18 -4.19
C LEU A 37 2.72 -1.05 -3.51
N ALA A 38 2.52 -1.41 -2.23
CA ALA A 38 3.46 -2.24 -1.50
C ALA A 38 3.68 -3.60 -2.18
N GLY A 39 2.60 -4.27 -2.62
CA GLY A 39 2.69 -5.56 -3.31
C GLY A 39 3.41 -5.45 -4.67
N ALA A 40 3.14 -4.39 -5.43
CA ALA A 40 3.80 -4.17 -6.72
C ALA A 40 5.31 -3.91 -6.55
N LEU A 41 5.70 -3.11 -5.54
CA LEU A 41 7.11 -2.84 -5.22
C LEU A 41 7.82 -4.11 -4.69
N ALA A 42 7.14 -4.91 -3.87
CA ALA A 42 7.67 -6.18 -3.37
C ALA A 42 7.97 -7.14 -4.53
N GLY A 43 7.05 -7.27 -5.50
CA GLY A 43 7.26 -8.09 -6.69
C GLY A 43 8.44 -7.64 -7.55
N GLU A 44 8.57 -6.33 -7.81
CA GLU A 44 9.74 -5.79 -8.54
C GLU A 44 11.05 -6.11 -7.81
N LEU A 45 11.11 -5.86 -6.50
CA LEU A 45 12.32 -6.08 -5.69
C LEU A 45 12.67 -7.57 -5.55
N ALA A 46 11.68 -8.44 -5.36
CA ALA A 46 11.88 -9.88 -5.27
C ALA A 46 12.46 -10.45 -6.57
N SER A 47 11.97 -9.98 -7.73
CA SER A 47 12.54 -10.37 -9.03
C SER A 47 14.00 -9.97 -9.17
N ILE A 48 14.40 -8.82 -8.63
CA ILE A 48 15.80 -8.40 -8.61
C ILE A 48 16.61 -9.31 -7.67
N GLY A 49 16.09 -9.55 -6.45
CA GLY A 49 16.72 -10.36 -5.42
C GLY A 49 17.16 -11.74 -5.89
N VAL A 50 16.32 -12.44 -6.65
CA VAL A 50 16.61 -13.78 -7.21
C VAL A 50 17.89 -13.83 -8.06
N SER A 51 18.28 -12.72 -8.67
CA SER A 51 19.45 -12.64 -9.56
C SER A 51 20.72 -12.09 -8.91
N LEU A 52 20.68 -11.68 -7.64
CA LEU A 52 21.80 -10.95 -7.00
C LEU A 52 23.02 -11.84 -6.74
N SER A 53 22.84 -13.11 -6.39
CA SER A 53 23.95 -14.05 -6.15
C SER A 53 24.76 -14.30 -7.42
N ASP A 54 24.07 -14.47 -8.55
CA ASP A 54 24.69 -14.71 -9.85
C ASP A 54 25.40 -13.46 -10.33
N LEU A 55 24.78 -12.29 -10.13
CA LEU A 55 25.39 -11.00 -10.41
C LEU A 55 26.66 -10.78 -9.59
N LEU A 56 26.64 -11.09 -8.29
CA LEU A 56 27.81 -10.96 -7.41
C LEU A 56 28.95 -11.90 -7.86
N THR A 57 28.60 -13.11 -8.30
CA THR A 57 29.58 -14.06 -8.86
C THR A 57 30.20 -13.50 -10.14
N ALA A 58 29.39 -12.97 -11.06
CA ALA A 58 29.88 -12.35 -12.29
C ALA A 58 30.79 -11.15 -12.02
N LEU A 59 30.45 -10.29 -11.06
CA LEU A 59 31.26 -9.14 -10.65
C LEU A 59 32.60 -9.56 -10.03
N ASN A 60 32.63 -10.63 -9.22
CA ASN A 60 33.87 -11.16 -8.67
C ASN A 60 34.77 -11.76 -9.76
N ASN A 61 34.19 -12.42 -10.77
CA ASN A 61 34.95 -12.89 -11.93
C ASN A 61 35.53 -11.73 -12.74
N MET A 62 34.76 -10.67 -12.99
CA MET A 62 35.27 -9.45 -13.62
C MET A 62 36.41 -8.82 -12.83
N LYS A 63 36.30 -8.79 -11.49
CA LYS A 63 37.37 -8.29 -10.62
C LYS A 63 38.65 -9.09 -10.81
N ALA A 64 38.56 -10.43 -10.84
CA ALA A 64 39.71 -11.30 -11.05
C ALA A 64 40.38 -11.08 -12.41
N GLN A 65 39.58 -10.92 -13.49
CA GLN A 65 40.10 -10.61 -14.83
C GLN A 65 40.86 -9.29 -14.86
N VAL A 66 40.29 -8.22 -14.29
CA VAL A 66 40.98 -6.91 -14.24
C VAL A 66 42.27 -7.00 -13.43
N GLN A 67 42.28 -7.75 -12.33
CA GLN A 67 43.50 -7.96 -11.53
C GLN A 67 44.58 -8.75 -12.27
N ALA A 68 44.19 -9.67 -13.15
CA ALA A 68 45.09 -10.39 -14.04
C ALA A 68 45.53 -9.56 -15.27
N SER A 69 45.11 -8.29 -15.37
CA SER A 69 45.30 -7.44 -16.55
C SER A 69 44.68 -8.02 -17.83
N GLU A 70 43.66 -8.89 -17.68
CA GLU A 70 42.90 -9.42 -18.80
C GLU A 70 41.85 -8.39 -19.26
N PRO A 71 41.56 -8.31 -20.57
CA PRO A 71 40.52 -7.44 -21.07
C PRO A 71 39.14 -7.93 -20.64
N LEU A 72 38.31 -7.02 -20.14
CA LEU A 72 36.88 -7.27 -20.01
C LEU A 72 36.25 -7.23 -21.40
N ASP A 73 35.47 -8.25 -21.76
CA ASP A 73 34.65 -8.23 -22.98
C ASP A 73 33.18 -8.04 -22.60
N LEU A 74 32.81 -6.79 -22.34
CA LEU A 74 31.44 -6.41 -21.98
C LEU A 74 30.76 -5.78 -23.20
N GLN A 75 29.53 -6.20 -23.47
CA GLN A 75 28.66 -5.43 -24.35
C GLN A 75 28.14 -4.21 -23.59
N GLU A 76 27.92 -3.08 -24.29
CA GLU A 76 27.29 -1.91 -23.68
C GLU A 76 25.93 -2.32 -23.12
N PHE A 77 25.78 -2.13 -21.80
CA PHE A 77 24.55 -2.46 -21.10
C PHE A 77 23.78 -1.14 -20.87
N PRO A 78 22.61 -0.94 -21.49
CA PRO A 78 21.84 0.28 -21.28
C PRO A 78 21.33 0.35 -19.83
N GLN A 79 21.17 1.56 -19.31
CA GLN A 79 20.58 1.75 -17.98
C GLN A 79 19.12 1.29 -18.01
N SER A 80 18.81 0.22 -17.30
CA SER A 80 17.43 -0.25 -17.12
C SER A 80 16.67 0.62 -16.11
N SER A 81 15.42 0.92 -16.41
CA SER A 81 14.51 1.62 -15.50
C SER A 81 13.95 0.69 -14.43
N SER A 82 13.46 1.25 -13.34
CA SER A 82 12.62 0.53 -12.36
C SER A 82 11.16 0.90 -12.56
N PRO A 83 10.43 0.20 -13.46
CA PRO A 83 9.17 0.70 -14.00
C PRO A 83 8.07 0.88 -12.94
N ILE A 84 7.97 -0.01 -11.95
CA ILE A 84 6.92 0.10 -10.92
C ILE A 84 7.26 1.24 -9.97
N PHE A 85 8.51 1.32 -9.50
CA PHE A 85 8.96 2.42 -8.66
C PHE A 85 8.82 3.79 -9.35
N GLU A 86 9.35 3.95 -10.56
CA GLU A 86 9.37 5.22 -11.28
C GLU A 86 7.95 5.74 -11.56
N ALA A 87 7.05 4.85 -11.99
CA ALA A 87 5.64 5.20 -12.22
C ALA A 87 4.88 5.59 -10.95
N ASN A 88 5.39 5.25 -9.77
CA ASN A 88 4.70 5.44 -8.48
C ASN A 88 5.48 6.29 -7.47
N THR A 89 6.54 7.00 -7.88
CA THR A 89 7.35 7.87 -6.99
C THR A 89 6.51 8.85 -6.16
N GLY A 90 5.52 9.50 -6.78
CA GLY A 90 4.60 10.43 -6.10
C GLY A 90 3.64 9.76 -5.11
N LYS A 91 3.54 8.43 -5.10
CA LYS A 91 2.64 7.65 -4.24
C LYS A 91 3.38 6.92 -3.10
N ILE A 92 4.71 6.98 -3.05
CA ILE A 92 5.51 6.34 -1.98
C ILE A 92 5.07 6.82 -0.59
N GLY A 93 4.61 8.07 -0.48
CA GLY A 93 4.07 8.63 0.77
C GLY A 93 2.78 7.98 1.27
N LEU A 94 2.12 7.12 0.48
CA LEU A 94 1.00 6.30 0.94
C LEU A 94 1.45 5.14 1.84
N LEU A 95 2.73 4.76 1.79
CA LEU A 95 3.32 3.77 2.69
C LEU A 95 3.52 4.37 4.10
N SER A 96 3.87 3.55 5.08
CA SER A 96 4.33 4.08 6.36
C SER A 96 5.62 4.88 6.16
N ALA A 97 5.89 5.86 7.01
CA ALA A 97 7.12 6.68 6.92
C ALA A 97 8.40 5.83 6.89
N VAL A 98 8.41 4.71 7.63
CA VAL A 98 9.54 3.76 7.66
C VAL A 98 9.70 3.07 6.31
N LEU A 99 8.62 2.48 5.78
CA LEU A 99 8.66 1.80 4.47
C LEU A 99 9.00 2.76 3.33
N ALA A 100 8.43 3.97 3.34
CA ALA A 100 8.73 4.99 2.35
C ALA A 100 10.23 5.33 2.29
N LYS A 101 10.86 5.48 3.47
CA LYS A 101 12.31 5.72 3.60
C LYS A 101 13.12 4.53 3.07
N GLU A 102 12.74 3.30 3.44
CA GLU A 102 13.46 2.09 3.03
C GLU A 102 13.35 1.83 1.53
N VAL A 103 12.16 2.02 0.95
CA VAL A 103 11.94 1.97 -0.49
C VAL A 103 12.85 2.96 -1.20
N ALA A 104 12.82 4.24 -0.82
CA ALA A 104 13.69 5.25 -1.44
C ALA A 104 15.18 4.86 -1.33
N PHE A 105 15.62 4.41 -0.16
CA PHE A 105 17.00 4.00 0.06
C PHE A 105 17.43 2.83 -0.83
N VAL A 106 16.63 1.77 -0.92
CA VAL A 106 16.96 0.59 -1.72
C VAL A 106 16.96 0.91 -3.21
N TYR A 107 15.97 1.65 -3.71
CA TYR A 107 15.90 1.99 -5.12
C TYR A 107 17.02 2.95 -5.56
N GLU A 108 17.45 3.89 -4.71
CA GLU A 108 18.63 4.72 -5.04
C GLU A 108 19.93 3.90 -5.08
N ARG A 109 20.07 2.85 -4.26
CA ARG A 109 21.21 1.93 -4.38
C ARG A 109 21.19 1.14 -5.68
N ILE A 110 20.02 0.63 -6.08
CA ILE A 110 19.84 -0.06 -7.36
C ILE A 110 20.19 0.88 -8.51
N ARG A 111 19.71 2.13 -8.46
CA ARG A 111 20.05 3.16 -9.46
C ARG A 111 21.55 3.44 -9.50
N ALA A 112 22.20 3.62 -8.35
CA ALA A 112 23.64 3.84 -8.28
C ALA A 112 24.42 2.68 -8.93
N PHE A 113 24.02 1.43 -8.66
CA PHE A 113 24.61 0.26 -9.30
C PHE A 113 24.45 0.32 -10.82
N ARG A 114 23.24 0.57 -11.33
CA ARG A 114 22.97 0.64 -12.77
C ARG A 114 23.77 1.75 -13.47
N VAL A 115 23.94 2.90 -12.81
CA VAL A 115 24.75 4.01 -13.33
C VAL A 115 26.21 3.60 -13.46
N LEU A 116 26.79 3.03 -12.41
CA LEU A 116 28.18 2.58 -12.41
C LEU A 116 28.41 1.44 -13.41
N PHE A 117 27.51 0.47 -13.47
CA PHE A 117 27.62 -0.66 -14.37
C PHE A 117 27.48 -0.24 -15.84
N HIS A 118 26.56 0.68 -16.15
CA HIS A 118 26.47 1.27 -17.49
C HIS A 118 27.80 1.94 -17.87
N HIS A 119 28.35 2.77 -16.97
CA HIS A 119 29.61 3.46 -17.22
C HIS A 119 30.76 2.47 -17.47
N LEU A 120 30.86 1.40 -16.66
CA LEU A 120 31.82 0.32 -16.86
C LEU A 120 31.61 -0.35 -18.23
N SER A 121 30.39 -0.82 -18.52
CA SER A 121 30.08 -1.54 -19.76
C SER A 121 30.40 -0.72 -21.02
N LYS A 122 30.24 0.60 -20.96
CA LYS A 122 30.46 1.50 -22.09
C LYS A 122 31.93 1.85 -22.33
N HIS A 123 32.69 2.05 -21.26
CA HIS A 123 34.03 2.67 -21.35
C HIS A 123 35.17 1.75 -20.89
N HIS A 124 34.90 0.48 -20.53
CA HIS A 124 35.90 -0.47 -20.02
C HIS A 124 37.11 -0.70 -20.95
N ARG A 125 37.03 -0.39 -22.25
CA ARG A 125 38.14 -0.53 -23.20
C ARG A 125 39.10 0.66 -23.17
N ASP A 126 38.58 1.84 -22.84
CA ASP A 126 39.34 3.10 -22.86
C ASP A 126 39.82 3.52 -21.46
N MET A 127 39.39 2.80 -20.42
CA MET A 127 39.75 3.06 -19.02
C MET A 127 41.07 2.41 -18.61
N LYS A 128 41.82 3.09 -17.72
CA LYS A 128 42.95 2.50 -17.00
C LYS A 128 42.48 1.36 -16.08
N ASP A 129 43.33 0.36 -15.89
CA ASP A 129 43.04 -0.82 -15.06
C ASP A 129 42.61 -0.48 -13.63
N GLU A 130 43.28 0.49 -13.01
CA GLU A 130 42.92 0.97 -11.67
C GLU A 130 41.49 1.51 -11.61
N SER A 131 41.07 2.28 -12.62
CA SER A 131 39.71 2.83 -12.70
C SER A 131 38.67 1.74 -12.95
N ARG A 132 38.97 0.76 -13.81
CA ARG A 132 38.11 -0.40 -14.04
C ARG A 132 37.92 -1.21 -12.75
N LEU A 133 39.02 -1.48 -12.05
CA LEU A 133 39.01 -2.22 -10.80
C LEU A 133 38.19 -1.49 -9.73
N ALA A 134 38.37 -0.18 -9.59
CA ALA A 134 37.60 0.64 -8.64
C ALA A 134 36.09 0.63 -8.94
N LEU A 135 35.70 0.68 -10.22
CA LEU A 135 34.28 0.60 -10.61
C LEU A 135 33.68 -0.77 -10.32
N VAL A 136 34.39 -1.85 -10.66
CA VAL A 136 33.93 -3.22 -10.37
C VAL A 136 33.79 -3.41 -8.86
N GLN A 137 34.76 -2.97 -8.06
CA GLN A 137 34.67 -3.02 -6.60
C GLN A 137 33.50 -2.21 -6.04
N SER A 138 33.24 -1.03 -6.59
CA SER A 138 32.08 -0.21 -6.21
C SER A 138 30.76 -0.93 -6.51
N CYS A 139 30.67 -1.59 -7.66
CA CYS A 139 29.51 -2.41 -8.02
C CYS A 139 29.33 -3.59 -7.05
N ILE A 140 30.41 -4.30 -6.70
CA ILE A 140 30.38 -5.38 -5.71
C ILE A 140 29.87 -4.86 -4.36
N GLN A 141 30.40 -3.76 -3.85
CA GLN A 141 29.98 -3.19 -2.56
C GLN A 141 28.50 -2.79 -2.54
N LEU A 142 27.94 -2.36 -3.68
CA LEU A 142 26.53 -2.03 -3.79
C LEU A 142 25.64 -3.28 -3.72
N VAL A 143 26.06 -4.37 -4.35
CA VAL A 143 25.34 -5.66 -4.42
C VAL A 143 25.47 -6.47 -3.13
N ASP A 144 26.69 -6.64 -2.61
CA ASP A 144 27.03 -7.47 -1.45
C ASP A 144 26.26 -7.04 -0.19
N ASN A 145 26.22 -5.73 0.07
CA ASN A 145 25.46 -5.16 1.19
C ASN A 145 23.96 -4.97 0.88
N GLY A 146 23.51 -5.37 -0.32
CA GLY A 146 22.18 -5.11 -0.85
C GLY A 146 21.18 -6.23 -0.60
N ASN A 147 21.62 -7.50 -0.62
CA ASN A 147 20.71 -8.66 -0.61
C ASN A 147 19.84 -8.71 0.66
N GLU A 148 20.46 -8.70 1.84
CA GLU A 148 19.74 -8.74 3.12
C GLU A 148 18.74 -7.57 3.26
N LYS A 149 19.09 -6.39 2.73
CA LYS A 149 18.23 -5.21 2.78
C LYS A 149 17.04 -5.32 1.84
N ILE A 150 17.24 -5.91 0.66
CA ILE A 150 16.16 -6.16 -0.30
C ILE A 150 15.19 -7.19 0.27
N GLU A 151 15.69 -8.31 0.79
CA GLU A 151 14.87 -9.35 1.43
C GLU A 151 14.06 -8.78 2.60
N ALA A 152 14.71 -8.07 3.53
CA ALA A 152 14.03 -7.46 4.67
C ALA A 152 12.96 -6.43 4.24
N LEU A 153 13.21 -5.67 3.16
CA LEU A 153 12.23 -4.73 2.62
C LEU A 153 11.06 -5.45 1.95
N VAL A 154 11.33 -6.52 1.18
CA VAL A 154 10.28 -7.35 0.56
C VAL A 154 9.37 -7.93 1.65
N ASP A 155 9.93 -8.51 2.70
CA ASP A 155 9.17 -9.03 3.84
C ASP A 155 8.31 -7.94 4.51
N SER A 156 8.87 -6.75 4.68
CA SER A 156 8.17 -5.62 5.30
C SER A 156 7.04 -5.08 4.43
N LEU A 157 7.23 -5.05 3.10
CA LEU A 157 6.20 -4.69 2.13
C LEU A 157 5.09 -5.74 2.09
N ASP A 158 5.44 -7.04 2.10
CA ASP A 158 4.47 -8.14 2.16
C ASP A 158 3.69 -8.16 3.47
N ALA A 159 4.32 -7.85 4.61
CA ALA A 159 3.63 -7.66 5.87
C ALA A 159 2.64 -6.47 5.78
N HIS A 160 2.98 -5.41 5.05
CA HIS A 160 2.11 -4.26 4.84
C HIS A 160 0.88 -4.59 3.99
N THR A 161 1.02 -5.45 2.96
CA THR A 161 -0.13 -5.90 2.14
C THR A 161 -1.16 -6.69 2.94
N LYS A 162 -0.74 -7.36 4.03
CA LYS A 162 -1.58 -8.18 4.91
C LYS A 162 -2.26 -7.40 6.04
N LYS A 163 -1.96 -6.10 6.21
CA LYS A 163 -2.59 -5.28 7.26
C LYS A 163 -4.11 -5.22 7.06
N ALA A 164 -4.84 -5.15 8.17
CA ALA A 164 -6.27 -4.86 8.16
C ALA A 164 -6.48 -3.34 8.20
N TRP A 165 -7.52 -2.86 7.51
CA TRP A 165 -7.90 -1.46 7.59
C TRP A 165 -8.40 -1.12 8.99
N ASN A 166 -7.89 -0.02 9.54
CA ASN A 166 -8.30 0.49 10.84
C ASN A 166 -8.97 1.86 10.66
N PRO A 167 -10.32 1.94 10.64
CA PRO A 167 -11.00 3.20 10.43
C PRO A 167 -10.69 4.21 11.55
N PRO A 168 -10.56 5.51 11.23
CA PRO A 168 -10.29 6.53 12.23
C PRO A 168 -11.39 6.57 13.29
N LYS A 169 -11.02 6.96 14.53
CA LYS A 169 -11.95 6.97 15.69
C LYS A 169 -13.26 7.70 15.42
N LEU A 170 -13.21 8.82 14.69
CA LEU A 170 -14.38 9.60 14.32
C LEU A 170 -15.30 8.86 13.33
N ALA A 171 -14.74 8.14 12.35
CA ALA A 171 -15.54 7.31 11.44
C ALA A 171 -16.21 6.16 12.21
N ARG A 172 -15.49 5.52 13.15
CA ARG A 172 -16.07 4.49 14.02
C ARG A 172 -17.23 5.03 14.85
N LEU A 173 -17.04 6.17 15.52
CA LEU A 173 -18.09 6.82 16.31
C LEU A 173 -19.30 7.16 15.44
N GLY A 174 -19.05 7.70 14.25
CA GLY A 174 -20.07 8.03 13.28
C GLY A 174 -20.89 6.82 12.81
N ILE A 175 -20.24 5.70 12.52
CA ILE A 175 -20.92 4.43 12.19
C ILE A 175 -21.86 4.01 13.33
N TRP A 176 -21.40 4.07 14.59
CA TRP A 176 -22.23 3.76 15.75
C TRP A 176 -23.40 4.72 15.94
N VAL A 177 -23.20 6.02 15.67
CA VAL A 177 -24.28 7.02 15.72
C VAL A 177 -25.32 6.72 14.65
N VAL A 178 -24.92 6.42 13.41
CA VAL A 178 -25.86 6.07 12.33
C VAL A 178 -26.62 4.80 12.67
N ILE A 179 -25.93 3.75 13.14
CA ILE A 179 -26.59 2.51 13.59
C ILE A 179 -27.58 2.82 14.72
N GLY A 180 -27.20 3.61 15.71
CA GLY A 180 -28.07 3.99 16.82
C GLY A 180 -29.31 4.77 16.37
N VAL A 181 -29.16 5.71 15.43
CA VAL A 181 -30.28 6.47 14.85
C VAL A 181 -31.20 5.56 14.04
N VAL A 182 -30.66 4.64 13.23
CA VAL A 182 -31.46 3.68 12.46
C VAL A 182 -32.23 2.74 13.39
N VAL A 183 -31.58 2.20 14.42
CA VAL A 183 -32.24 1.33 15.42
C VAL A 183 -33.32 2.09 16.17
N MET A 184 -33.06 3.31 16.64
CA MET A 184 -34.08 4.15 17.29
C MET A 184 -35.24 4.48 16.36
N GLY A 185 -34.96 4.78 15.09
CA GLY A 185 -35.99 4.99 14.07
C GLY A 185 -36.86 3.76 13.86
N ALA A 186 -36.24 2.59 13.70
CA ALA A 186 -36.93 1.31 13.56
C ALA A 186 -37.77 0.96 14.78
N VAL A 187 -37.24 1.16 16.00
CA VAL A 187 -37.97 0.97 17.26
C VAL A 187 -39.16 1.93 17.36
N ARG A 188 -38.98 3.21 17.02
CA ARG A 188 -40.07 4.20 17.05
C ARG A 188 -41.15 3.89 16.03
N VAL A 189 -40.79 3.47 14.82
CA VAL A 189 -41.74 3.01 13.79
C VAL A 189 -42.46 1.75 14.26
N GLY A 190 -41.74 0.75 14.79
CA GLY A 190 -42.33 -0.46 15.35
C GLY A 190 -43.32 -0.17 16.49
N ILE A 191 -42.96 0.70 17.44
CA ILE A 191 -43.83 1.15 18.53
C ILE A 191 -45.03 1.95 18.01
N SER A 192 -44.92 2.64 16.86
CA SER A 192 -46.03 3.39 16.27
C SER A 192 -47.01 2.50 15.50
N VAL A 193 -46.54 1.38 14.95
CA VAL A 193 -47.36 0.45 14.15
C VAL A 193 -48.11 -0.54 15.04
N VAL A 194 -47.57 -0.92 16.21
CA VAL A 194 -48.21 -1.89 17.12
C VAL A 194 -49.59 -1.42 17.65
N PRO A 195 -49.78 -0.17 18.12
CA PRO A 195 -51.09 0.33 18.54
C PRO A 195 -52.07 0.45 17.37
N ALA A 196 -51.61 0.84 16.18
CA ALA A 196 -52.45 0.95 14.99
C ALA A 196 -52.91 -0.42 14.48
N PHE A 197 -52.02 -1.42 14.52
CA PHE A 197 -52.37 -2.81 14.20
C PHE A 197 -53.30 -3.41 15.25
N TYR A 198 -53.03 -3.20 16.54
CA TYR A 198 -53.91 -3.66 17.61
C TYR A 198 -55.31 -3.03 17.50
N ALA A 199 -55.41 -1.72 17.24
CA ALA A 199 -56.68 -1.03 17.02
C ALA A 199 -57.44 -1.53 15.77
N TRP A 200 -56.72 -1.99 14.74
CA TRP A 200 -57.32 -2.57 13.53
C TRP A 200 -57.82 -4.01 13.73
N VAL A 201 -57.08 -4.83 14.48
CA VAL A 201 -57.39 -6.26 14.69
C VAL A 201 -58.36 -6.49 15.86
N TYR A 202 -58.32 -5.65 16.90
CA TYR A 202 -59.14 -5.79 18.11
C TYR A 202 -60.67 -5.84 17.87
N PRO A 203 -61.27 -5.06 16.95
CA PRO A 203 -62.69 -5.16 16.61
C PRO A 203 -63.07 -6.49 15.95
N TRP A 204 -62.11 -7.14 15.26
CA TRP A 204 -62.33 -8.41 14.58
C TRP A 204 -62.30 -9.57 15.59
N ILE A 205 -61.30 -9.58 16.48
CA ILE A 205 -61.17 -10.57 17.56
C ILE A 205 -62.39 -10.55 18.49
N THR A 206 -62.84 -9.35 18.90
CA THR A 206 -63.99 -9.21 19.81
C THR A 206 -65.32 -9.67 19.21
N ARG A 207 -65.50 -9.54 17.88
CA ARG A 207 -66.69 -10.07 17.18
C ARG A 207 -66.70 -11.60 17.10
N VAL A 208 -65.54 -12.23 16.95
CA VAL A 208 -65.44 -13.70 16.87
C VAL A 208 -65.72 -14.35 18.23
N VAL A 209 -65.33 -13.71 19.34
CA VAL A 209 -65.53 -14.25 20.70
C VAL A 209 -66.95 -14.04 21.24
N THR A 210 -67.72 -13.09 20.71
CA THR A 210 -69.10 -12.82 21.16
C THR A 210 -70.17 -13.60 20.38
N GLN A 211 -69.79 -14.39 19.37
CA GLN A 211 -70.68 -15.25 18.59
C GLN A 211 -70.56 -16.75 18.92
N SER A 212 -69.78 -17.12 19.96
CA SER A 212 -69.71 -18.47 20.54
C SER A 212 -70.43 -18.51 21.89
#